data_AF-A0A1S3SBR4-F1
#
_entry.id   AF-A0A1S3SBR4-F1
#
_cell.length_a   1.000
_cell.length_b   1.000
_cell.length_c   1.000
_cell.angle_alpha   90.00
_cell.angle_beta   90.00
_cell.angle_gamma   90.00
#
_symmetry.space_group_name_H-M   'P 1'
#
loop_
_entity.id
_entity.type
_entity.pdbx_description
1 polymer ?
#
loop_
_entity_poly.entity_id
_entity_poly.type
_entity_poly.pdbx_seq_one_letter_code
_entity_poly.pdbx_strand_id
1 'polypeptide(L)'
;MALGKTGAQSCDSSPPMILLGVWALAGAEQCIVGRVRGHVVCVLYLQLQWTCSLCGSIYAQERCTRSQPPCNSTSAVFQAEAKAAVEDGSGEAHIWFSCPVISGLLGLATPQWEGLQRSLRVRGHLRVYTRGRSLVCDVDAEDPLLRYLSCVCSSSAVCRPLTLICTLHTHSHTPAARRQDSAQLKRFTRGDREFVTRITPPLQLTCTHILEEGG
;
A
#
# COMPACT_ATOMS: atom_id res chain seq x y z
N MET A 1 22.44 -50.61 9.70
CA MET A 1 21.11 -49.98 9.55
C MET A 1 21.09 -48.72 10.38
N ALA A 2 21.17 -47.57 9.72
CA ALA A 2 21.13 -46.26 10.34
C ALA A 2 19.69 -45.75 10.34
N LEU A 3 19.22 -45.27 11.49
CA LEU A 3 18.12 -44.30 11.54
C LEU A 3 18.52 -43.18 12.51
N GLY A 4 19.27 -42.22 11.97
CA GLY A 4 19.41 -40.91 12.59
C GLY A 4 18.09 -40.17 12.45
N LYS A 5 17.50 -39.79 13.58
CA LYS A 5 16.34 -38.90 13.65
C LYS A 5 16.80 -37.51 13.20
N THR A 6 16.42 -37.09 12.01
CA THR A 6 16.47 -35.69 11.58
C THR A 6 15.45 -34.90 12.39
N GLY A 7 15.95 -34.08 13.32
CA GLY A 7 15.15 -33.05 13.96
C GLY A 7 14.63 -32.09 12.89
N ALA A 8 13.32 -31.93 12.83
CA ALA A 8 12.70 -30.84 12.09
C ALA A 8 13.08 -29.53 12.80
N GLN A 9 14.11 -28.87 12.30
CA GLN A 9 14.48 -27.53 12.71
C GLN A 9 13.50 -26.58 12.03
N SER A 10 12.52 -26.08 12.79
CA SER A 10 11.71 -24.95 12.38
C SER A 10 12.64 -23.77 12.07
N CYS A 11 12.68 -23.33 10.81
CA CYS A 11 13.30 -22.06 10.45
C CYS A 11 12.40 -20.91 10.91
N ASP A 12 12.41 -20.61 12.22
CA ASP A 12 11.86 -19.39 12.80
C ASP A 12 12.85 -18.21 12.68
N SER A 13 13.46 -18.01 11.51
CA SER A 13 14.26 -16.81 11.26
C SER A 13 13.34 -15.70 10.75
N SER A 14 13.12 -14.68 11.58
CA SER A 14 12.46 -13.44 11.18
C SER A 14 13.14 -12.87 9.91
N PRO A 15 12.38 -12.30 8.94
CA PRO A 15 12.99 -11.74 7.74
C PRO A 15 14.05 -10.68 8.09
N PRO A 16 15.14 -10.57 7.32
CA PRO A 16 16.24 -9.66 7.63
C PRO A 16 15.78 -8.19 7.54
N MET A 17 16.40 -7.32 8.33
CA MET A 17 16.25 -5.87 8.15
C MET A 17 16.97 -5.44 6.86
N ILE A 18 16.27 -4.73 5.98
CA ILE A 18 16.79 -4.29 4.69
C ILE A 18 16.56 -2.79 4.53
N LEU A 19 17.61 -2.08 4.10
CA LEU A 19 17.53 -0.68 3.69
C LEU A 19 16.97 -0.59 2.26
N LEU A 20 16.07 0.34 2.01
CA LEU A 20 15.44 0.56 0.71
C LEU A 20 16.48 0.85 -0.39
N GLY A 21 17.54 1.57 -0.06
CA GLY A 21 18.66 1.84 -0.98
C GLY A 21 19.39 0.56 -1.42
N VAL A 22 19.50 -0.45 -0.56
CA VAL A 22 20.10 -1.75 -0.90
C VAL A 22 19.24 -2.48 -1.92
N TRP A 23 17.92 -2.54 -1.72
CA TRP A 23 17.00 -3.10 -2.72
C TRP A 23 16.95 -2.30 -4.01
N ALA A 24 17.14 -0.98 -3.96
CA ALA A 24 17.23 -0.16 -5.16
C ALA A 24 18.48 -0.46 -6.00
N LEU A 25 19.60 -0.82 -5.36
CA LEU A 25 20.89 -1.10 -6.02
C LEU A 25 21.09 -2.57 -6.41
N ALA A 26 20.74 -3.52 -5.53
CA ALA A 26 20.97 -4.95 -5.74
C ALA A 26 19.71 -5.70 -6.21
N GLY A 27 18.54 -5.04 -6.21
CA GLY A 27 17.27 -5.68 -6.56
C GLY A 27 16.98 -6.89 -5.66
N ALA A 28 16.61 -8.01 -6.28
CA ALA A 28 16.27 -9.26 -5.61
C ALA A 28 17.43 -10.23 -5.44
N GLU A 29 18.66 -9.86 -5.84
CA GLU A 29 19.79 -10.78 -5.89
C GLU A 29 20.15 -11.37 -4.52
N GLN A 30 19.82 -10.66 -3.43
CA GLN A 30 20.14 -11.08 -2.06
C GLN A 30 18.92 -11.56 -1.28
N CYS A 31 17.77 -10.87 -1.39
CA CYS A 31 16.55 -11.27 -0.72
C CYS A 31 15.33 -10.56 -1.32
N ILE A 32 14.23 -11.28 -1.51
CA ILE A 32 12.95 -10.71 -1.99
C ILE A 32 12.00 -10.33 -0.85
N VAL A 33 12.24 -10.81 0.37
CA VAL A 33 11.39 -10.53 1.54
C VAL A 33 12.26 -9.92 2.63
N GLY A 34 11.82 -8.80 3.21
CA GLY A 34 12.61 -8.12 4.23
C GLY A 34 11.76 -7.27 5.15
N ARG A 35 12.33 -6.95 6.31
CA ARG A 35 11.80 -5.96 7.23
C ARG A 35 12.36 -4.59 6.88
N VAL A 36 11.50 -3.60 6.72
CA VAL A 36 11.86 -2.22 6.43
C VAL A 36 11.35 -1.35 7.57
N ARG A 37 12.23 -0.53 8.16
CA ARG A 37 11.83 0.52 9.09
C ARG A 37 11.91 1.84 8.34
N GLY A 38 10.77 2.47 8.11
CA GLY A 38 10.70 3.69 7.30
C GLY A 38 9.57 4.61 7.76
N HIS A 39 9.60 5.84 7.27
CA HIS A 39 8.57 6.84 7.51
C HIS A 39 7.62 6.89 6.33
N VAL A 40 6.31 6.79 6.59
CA VAL A 40 5.29 7.01 5.57
C VAL A 40 5.24 8.49 5.25
N VAL A 41 5.65 8.87 4.04
CA VAL A 41 5.69 10.27 3.60
C VAL A 41 4.29 10.73 3.19
N CYS A 42 3.62 9.94 2.35
CA CYS A 42 2.27 10.23 1.89
C CYS A 42 1.56 8.98 1.34
N VAL A 43 0.23 9.00 1.38
CA VAL A 43 -0.62 8.03 0.67
C VAL A 43 -0.78 8.51 -0.76
N LEU A 44 -0.36 7.72 -1.74
CA LEU A 44 -0.47 8.01 -3.17
C LEU A 44 -1.82 7.59 -3.75
N TYR A 45 -2.41 6.53 -3.19
CA TYR A 45 -3.66 5.94 -3.63
C TYR A 45 -4.31 5.16 -2.48
N LEU A 46 -5.63 5.24 -2.37
CA LEU A 46 -6.46 4.46 -1.46
C LEU A 46 -7.76 4.10 -2.18
N GLN A 47 -8.12 2.83 -2.21
CA GLN A 47 -9.40 2.35 -2.69
C GLN A 47 -10.03 1.44 -1.64
N LEU A 48 -11.29 1.73 -1.33
CA LEU A 48 -12.11 0.96 -0.41
C LEU A 48 -13.38 0.55 -1.15
N GLN A 49 -13.74 -0.71 -1.13
CA GLN A 49 -14.91 -1.21 -1.86
C GLN A 49 -15.55 -2.43 -1.23
N TRP A 50 -16.85 -2.55 -1.44
CA TRP A 50 -17.61 -3.77 -1.26
C TRP A 50 -17.80 -4.44 -2.61
N THR A 51 -17.45 -5.72 -2.68
CA THR A 51 -17.65 -6.53 -3.88
C THR A 51 -18.53 -7.72 -3.59
N CYS A 52 -19.36 -8.09 -4.54
CA CYS A 52 -20.20 -9.28 -4.48
C CYS A 52 -19.32 -10.52 -4.33
N SER A 53 -19.60 -11.34 -3.32
CA SER A 53 -18.81 -12.55 -3.04
C SER A 53 -18.92 -13.62 -4.15
N LEU A 54 -19.96 -13.54 -5.00
CA LEU A 54 -20.20 -14.50 -6.07
C LEU A 54 -19.60 -14.08 -7.42
N CYS A 55 -19.67 -12.79 -7.77
CA CYS A 55 -19.27 -12.32 -9.11
C CYS A 55 -18.22 -11.21 -9.12
N GLY A 56 -17.78 -10.72 -7.94
CA GLY A 56 -16.74 -9.69 -7.83
C GLY A 56 -17.17 -8.28 -8.26
N SER A 57 -18.39 -8.10 -8.78
CA SER A 57 -18.92 -6.77 -9.13
C SER A 57 -19.15 -5.92 -7.87
N ILE A 58 -19.18 -4.59 -8.04
CA ILE A 58 -19.45 -3.68 -6.92
C ILE A 58 -20.78 -4.04 -6.24
N TYR A 59 -20.78 -3.96 -4.93
CA TYR A 59 -21.94 -4.18 -4.09
C TYR A 59 -22.27 -2.87 -3.39
N ALA A 60 -23.46 -2.33 -3.67
CA ALA A 60 -23.91 -1.03 -3.17
C ALA A 60 -25.41 -1.11 -2.84
N GLN A 61 -25.91 -0.26 -1.95
CA GLN A 61 -27.33 -0.25 -1.55
C GLN A 61 -27.89 -1.66 -1.22
N GLU A 62 -27.08 -2.46 -0.50
CA GLU A 62 -27.39 -3.85 -0.11
C GLU A 62 -27.70 -4.81 -1.28
N ARG A 63 -27.15 -4.55 -2.48
CA ARG A 63 -27.28 -5.43 -3.64
C ARG A 63 -26.06 -5.43 -4.54
N CYS A 64 -25.87 -6.52 -5.28
CA CYS A 64 -24.90 -6.56 -6.37
C CYS A 64 -25.34 -5.59 -7.49
N THR A 65 -24.42 -4.77 -8.00
CA THR A 65 -24.72 -3.83 -9.10
C THR A 65 -24.63 -4.45 -10.49
N ARG A 66 -24.28 -5.74 -10.60
CA ARG A 66 -24.17 -6.44 -11.88
C ARG A 66 -25.53 -6.58 -12.55
N SER A 67 -25.67 -6.01 -13.74
CA SER A 67 -26.91 -6.08 -14.52
C SER A 67 -26.97 -7.24 -15.52
N GLN A 68 -25.82 -7.71 -16.04
CA GLN A 68 -25.79 -8.71 -17.13
C GLN A 68 -24.64 -9.74 -17.00
N PRO A 69 -24.96 -11.04 -16.89
CA PRO A 69 -26.22 -11.57 -16.32
C PRO A 69 -26.46 -10.99 -14.91
N PRO A 70 -27.73 -10.79 -14.50
CA PRO A 70 -28.06 -10.29 -13.18
C PRO A 70 -27.55 -11.24 -12.10
N CYS A 71 -27.06 -10.69 -10.99
CA CYS A 71 -26.58 -11.46 -9.85
C CYS A 71 -27.45 -11.20 -8.64
N ASN A 72 -28.16 -12.23 -8.17
CA ASN A 72 -29.06 -12.15 -7.02
C ASN A 72 -28.32 -12.36 -5.68
N SER A 73 -26.99 -12.20 -5.65
CA SER A 73 -26.22 -12.33 -4.41
C SER A 73 -26.58 -11.23 -3.43
N THR A 74 -26.85 -11.62 -2.19
CA THR A 74 -26.98 -10.72 -1.04
C THR A 74 -25.70 -10.65 -0.21
N SER A 75 -24.69 -11.45 -0.55
CA SER A 75 -23.41 -11.48 0.16
C SER A 75 -22.34 -10.65 -0.56
N ALA A 76 -21.48 -10.02 0.24
CA ALA A 76 -20.39 -9.18 -0.23
C ALA A 76 -19.22 -9.15 0.75
N VAL A 77 -18.03 -8.95 0.19
CA VAL A 77 -16.74 -8.92 0.88
C VAL A 77 -16.17 -7.51 0.78
N PHE A 78 -15.65 -7.01 1.90
CA PHE A 78 -14.94 -5.73 1.90
C PHE A 78 -13.51 -5.93 1.42
N GLN A 79 -13.08 -5.07 0.50
CA GLN A 79 -11.74 -5.05 -0.04
C GLN A 79 -11.18 -3.64 0.09
N ALA A 80 -9.91 -3.57 0.46
CA ALA A 80 -9.17 -2.32 0.50
C ALA A 80 -7.80 -2.53 -0.14
N GLU A 81 -7.35 -1.49 -0.83
CA GLU A 81 -6.02 -1.40 -1.43
C GLU A 81 -5.48 0.02 -1.21
N ALA A 82 -4.21 0.14 -0.87
CA ALA A 82 -3.54 1.43 -0.75
C ALA A 82 -2.14 1.37 -1.32
N LYS A 83 -1.63 2.52 -1.75
CA LYS A 83 -0.24 2.72 -2.13
C LYS A 83 0.29 3.92 -1.37
N ALA A 84 1.42 3.77 -0.69
CA ALA A 84 2.07 4.87 0.02
C ALA A 84 3.54 4.99 -0.35
N ALA A 85 4.08 6.21 -0.32
CA ALA A 85 5.51 6.46 -0.41
C ALA A 85 6.12 6.33 0.99
N VAL A 86 7.19 5.55 1.11
CA VAL A 86 7.91 5.29 2.35
C VAL A 86 9.40 5.52 2.11
N GLU A 87 10.05 6.23 3.01
CA GLU A 87 11.50 6.46 2.99
C GLU A 87 12.16 5.99 4.28
N ASP A 88 13.43 5.59 4.20
CA ASP A 88 14.23 5.18 5.37
C ASP A 88 15.54 5.99 5.51
N GLY A 89 15.66 7.09 4.75
CA GLY A 89 16.87 7.89 4.64
C GLY A 89 17.93 7.33 3.68
N SER A 90 17.86 6.04 3.31
CA SER A 90 18.71 5.43 2.28
C SER A 90 18.06 5.44 0.89
N GLY A 91 16.73 5.50 0.83
CA GLY A 91 15.96 5.59 -0.41
C GLY A 91 14.47 5.72 -0.17
N GLU A 92 13.71 5.77 -1.27
CA GLU A 92 12.25 5.81 -1.30
C GLU A 92 11.69 4.55 -2.00
N ALA A 93 10.61 4.02 -1.45
CA ALA A 93 9.81 2.96 -2.05
C ALA A 93 8.33 3.34 -2.07
N HIS A 94 7.62 2.90 -3.10
CA HIS A 94 6.17 2.88 -3.11
C HIS A 94 5.70 1.49 -2.73
N ILE A 95 4.97 1.44 -1.62
CA ILE A 95 4.56 0.18 -1.00
C ILE A 95 3.05 0.03 -1.19
N TRP A 96 2.65 -1.13 -1.71
CA TRP A 96 1.27 -1.55 -1.82
C TRP A 96 0.83 -2.24 -0.54
N PHE A 97 -0.37 -1.92 -0.09
CA PHE A 97 -1.03 -2.49 1.08
C PHE A 97 -2.38 -3.02 0.64
N SER A 98 -2.80 -4.13 1.22
CA SER A 98 -4.12 -4.72 1.02
C SER A 98 -4.70 -5.18 2.36
N CYS A 99 -5.96 -5.59 2.39
CA CYS A 99 -6.51 -6.21 3.61
C CYS A 99 -5.65 -7.43 4.03
N PRO A 100 -5.39 -7.62 5.35
CA PRO A 100 -5.94 -6.85 6.48
C PRO A 100 -5.08 -5.66 6.95
N VAL A 101 -3.88 -5.45 6.38
CA VAL A 101 -2.89 -4.49 6.94
C VAL A 101 -3.27 -3.01 6.81
N ILE A 102 -4.23 -2.67 5.94
CA ILE A 102 -4.62 -1.28 5.67
C ILE A 102 -5.17 -0.55 6.89
N SER A 103 -5.90 -1.23 7.80
CA SER A 103 -6.38 -0.57 9.02
C SER A 103 -5.21 -0.07 9.86
N GLY A 104 -4.16 -0.88 9.98
CA GLY A 104 -2.89 -0.52 10.62
C GLY A 104 -2.19 0.62 9.89
N LEU A 105 -2.12 0.62 8.55
CA LEU A 105 -1.56 1.73 7.78
C LEU A 105 -2.30 3.05 8.11
N LEU A 106 -3.63 3.00 8.08
CA LEU A 106 -4.48 4.16 8.34
C LEU A 106 -4.51 4.59 9.81
N GLY A 107 -3.91 3.81 10.71
CA GLY A 107 -3.93 4.07 12.15
C GLY A 107 -5.34 4.00 12.74
N LEU A 108 -6.24 3.21 12.14
CA LEU A 108 -7.63 3.08 12.56
C LEU A 108 -7.79 1.88 13.48
N ALA A 109 -8.32 2.12 14.68
CA ALA A 109 -8.73 1.04 15.58
C ALA A 109 -9.87 0.23 14.96
N THR A 110 -10.02 -1.03 15.39
CA THR A 110 -11.08 -1.95 14.93
C THR A 110 -12.47 -1.30 14.81
N PRO A 111 -13.02 -0.61 15.82
CA PRO A 111 -14.35 0.00 15.70
C PRO A 111 -14.41 1.14 14.66
N GLN A 112 -13.33 1.89 14.47
CA GLN A 112 -13.26 2.94 13.45
C GLN A 112 -13.21 2.34 12.05
N TRP A 113 -12.43 1.26 11.88
CA TRP A 113 -12.33 0.52 10.63
C TRP A 113 -13.66 -0.12 10.24
N GLU A 114 -14.35 -0.78 11.18
CA GLU A 114 -15.69 -1.35 10.97
C GLU A 114 -16.74 -0.27 10.70
N GLY A 115 -16.66 0.88 11.38
CA GLY A 115 -17.50 2.05 11.09
C GLY A 115 -17.35 2.53 9.66
N LEU A 116 -16.10 2.68 9.19
CA LEU A 116 -15.78 3.07 7.82
C LEU A 116 -16.34 2.07 6.79
N GLN A 117 -16.17 0.77 7.04
CA GLN A 117 -16.74 -0.28 6.19
C GLN A 117 -18.27 -0.17 6.09
N ARG A 118 -18.96 0.03 7.22
CA ARG A 118 -20.42 0.19 7.25
C ARG A 118 -20.88 1.45 6.50
N SER A 119 -20.21 2.58 6.69
CA SER A 119 -20.51 3.82 5.96
C SER A 119 -20.34 3.66 4.44
N LEU A 120 -19.37 2.85 4.00
CA LEU A 120 -19.17 2.55 2.59
C LEU A 120 -20.17 1.57 2.00
N ARG A 121 -20.89 0.79 2.81
CA ARG A 121 -21.78 -0.29 2.34
C ARG A 121 -22.87 0.20 1.40
N VAL A 122 -23.43 1.38 1.69
CA VAL A 122 -24.48 2.00 0.86
C VAL A 122 -23.91 2.48 -0.48
N ARG A 123 -22.70 3.05 -0.45
CA ARG A 123 -22.02 3.64 -1.62
C ARG A 123 -21.34 2.59 -2.51
N GLY A 124 -20.89 1.50 -1.92
CA GLY A 124 -20.19 0.39 -2.55
C GLY A 124 -18.71 0.61 -2.81
N HIS A 125 -18.26 1.81 -3.18
CA HIS A 125 -16.82 2.07 -3.35
C HIS A 125 -16.43 3.53 -3.14
N LEU A 126 -15.15 3.76 -2.84
CA LEU A 126 -14.54 5.07 -2.75
C LEU A 126 -13.05 4.96 -3.10
N ARG A 127 -12.57 5.93 -3.86
CA ARG A 127 -11.17 6.01 -4.29
C ARG A 127 -10.62 7.40 -4.03
N VAL A 128 -9.43 7.49 -3.44
CA VAL A 128 -8.68 8.73 -3.21
C VAL A 128 -7.29 8.55 -3.79
N TYR A 129 -6.76 9.56 -4.48
CA TYR A 129 -5.42 9.52 -5.08
C TYR A 129 -4.75 10.89 -5.03
N THR A 130 -3.42 10.91 -4.95
CA THR A 130 -2.67 12.16 -4.97
C THR A 130 -2.64 12.76 -6.37
N ARG A 131 -2.92 14.06 -6.47
CA ARG A 131 -2.61 14.91 -7.62
C ARG A 131 -1.71 16.06 -7.16
N GLY A 132 -0.40 15.87 -7.25
CA GLY A 132 0.58 16.83 -6.73
C GLY A 132 0.61 16.81 -5.21
N ARG A 133 0.36 17.95 -4.56
CA ARG A 133 0.30 18.07 -3.08
C ARG A 133 -1.10 17.83 -2.51
N SER A 134 -2.12 17.62 -3.34
CA SER A 134 -3.51 17.45 -2.92
C SER A 134 -4.01 16.03 -3.17
N LEU A 135 -4.87 15.53 -2.28
CA LEU A 135 -5.65 14.32 -2.52
C LEU A 135 -6.90 14.68 -3.33
N VAL A 136 -7.18 13.92 -4.39
CA VAL A 136 -8.31 14.08 -5.31
C VAL A 136 -9.11 12.77 -5.32
N CYS A 137 -10.39 12.87 -5.67
CA CYS A 137 -11.34 11.75 -5.76
C CYS A 137 -12.05 11.78 -7.11
N ASP A 138 -12.64 10.64 -7.49
CA ASP A 138 -13.52 10.53 -8.65
C ASP A 138 -14.95 11.06 -8.37
N VAL A 139 -15.21 11.61 -7.19
CA VAL A 139 -16.55 12.04 -6.74
C VAL A 139 -16.50 13.43 -6.08
N ASP A 140 -17.68 14.03 -5.92
CA ASP A 140 -17.94 15.35 -5.33
C ASP A 140 -17.09 15.63 -4.07
N ALA A 141 -16.42 16.78 -4.07
CA ALA A 141 -15.54 17.24 -3.01
C ALA A 141 -16.28 17.49 -1.68
N GLU A 142 -17.61 17.62 -1.71
CA GLU A 142 -18.45 17.78 -0.53
C GLU A 142 -18.88 16.46 0.14
N ASP A 143 -18.44 15.29 -0.36
CA ASP A 143 -18.70 14.02 0.31
C ASP A 143 -17.97 13.98 1.68
N PRO A 144 -18.70 13.86 2.81
CA PRO A 144 -18.11 13.85 4.15
C PRO A 144 -17.14 12.67 4.36
N LEU A 145 -17.40 11.53 3.72
CA LEU A 145 -16.55 10.36 3.80
C LEU A 145 -15.23 10.57 3.06
N LEU A 146 -15.29 11.25 1.91
CA LEU A 146 -14.09 11.65 1.19
C LEU A 146 -13.26 12.65 1.99
N ARG A 147 -13.89 13.66 2.57
CA ARG A 147 -13.21 14.65 3.41
C ARG A 147 -12.53 13.97 4.60
N TYR A 148 -13.23 13.05 5.27
CA TYR A 148 -12.68 12.24 6.34
C TYR A 148 -11.44 11.46 5.89
N LEU A 149 -11.51 10.69 4.79
CA LEU A 149 -10.37 9.92 4.31
C LEU A 149 -9.20 10.80 3.88
N SER A 150 -9.48 11.95 3.27
CA SER A 150 -8.45 12.91 2.88
C SER A 150 -7.71 13.44 4.12
N CYS A 151 -8.45 13.77 5.18
CA CYS A 151 -7.85 14.17 6.46
C CYS A 151 -7.03 13.04 7.10
N VAL A 152 -7.54 11.81 7.12
CA VAL A 152 -6.82 10.65 7.68
C VAL A 152 -5.52 10.40 6.92
N CYS A 153 -5.56 10.33 5.59
CA CYS A 153 -4.40 10.06 4.74
C CYS A 153 -3.28 11.10 4.83
N SER A 154 -3.58 12.33 5.26
CA SER A 154 -2.60 13.40 5.48
C SER A 154 -2.28 13.65 6.95
N SER A 155 -2.87 12.89 7.87
CA SER A 155 -2.65 13.04 9.31
C SER A 155 -1.34 12.41 9.76
N SER A 156 -0.82 12.85 10.91
CA SER A 156 0.30 12.19 11.58
C SER A 156 -0.02 10.78 12.06
N ALA A 157 -1.30 10.38 12.12
CA ALA A 157 -1.66 9.00 12.36
C ALA A 157 -1.26 8.10 11.19
N VAL A 158 -1.18 8.61 9.96
CA VAL A 158 -0.73 7.86 8.77
C VAL A 158 0.72 8.18 8.44
N CYS A 159 1.07 9.46 8.38
CA CYS A 159 2.42 9.94 8.11
C CYS A 159 3.32 9.78 9.33
N ARG A 160 3.73 8.53 9.60
CA ARG A 160 4.46 8.13 10.80
C ARG A 160 5.54 7.08 10.49
N PRO A 161 6.53 6.88 11.38
CA PRO A 161 7.43 5.75 11.28
C PRO A 161 6.70 4.42 11.47
N LEU A 162 7.01 3.43 10.64
CA LEU A 162 6.50 2.06 10.69
C LEU A 162 7.63 1.05 10.46
N THR A 163 7.49 -0.11 11.07
CA THR A 163 8.25 -1.30 10.67
C THR A 163 7.34 -2.22 9.87
N LEU A 164 7.75 -2.56 8.66
CA LEU A 164 6.96 -3.31 7.67
C LEU A 164 7.68 -4.60 7.32
N ILE A 165 6.93 -5.69 7.12
CA ILE A 165 7.43 -6.84 6.36
C ILE A 165 6.98 -6.66 4.92
N CYS A 166 7.94 -6.56 4.02
CA CYS A 166 7.71 -6.27 2.61
C CYS A 166 8.27 -7.36 1.71
N THR A 167 7.62 -7.55 0.57
CA THR A 167 8.11 -8.32 -0.56
C THR A 167 8.41 -7.41 -1.73
N LEU A 168 9.54 -7.63 -2.39
CA LEU A 168 9.92 -6.91 -3.59
C LEU A 168 9.08 -7.40 -4.78
N HIS A 169 8.46 -6.48 -5.52
CA HIS A 169 7.68 -6.87 -6.70
C HIS A 169 8.55 -7.46 -7.80
N THR A 170 8.00 -8.37 -8.58
CA THR A 170 8.76 -9.09 -9.61
C THR A 170 9.17 -8.23 -10.79
N HIS A 171 8.36 -7.22 -11.15
CA HIS A 171 8.71 -6.25 -12.20
C HIS A 171 9.84 -5.29 -11.76
N SER A 172 10.09 -5.20 -10.44
CA SER A 172 11.26 -4.54 -9.86
C SER A 172 12.52 -5.42 -9.82
N HIS A 173 12.47 -6.68 -10.31
CA HIS A 173 13.65 -7.52 -10.52
C HIS A 173 14.54 -7.08 -11.69
N THR A 174 14.19 -5.97 -12.36
CA THR A 174 15.09 -5.37 -13.34
C THR A 174 16.40 -4.97 -12.65
N PRO A 175 17.57 -5.42 -13.16
CA PRO A 175 18.88 -5.08 -12.59
C PRO A 175 19.01 -3.56 -12.48
N ALA A 176 19.75 -3.06 -11.47
CA ALA A 176 19.91 -1.62 -11.27
C ALA A 176 20.38 -0.86 -12.52
N ALA A 177 21.17 -1.50 -13.39
CA ALA A 177 21.56 -0.98 -14.69
C ALA A 177 20.34 -0.64 -15.60
N ARG A 178 19.34 -1.52 -15.68
CA ARG A 178 18.11 -1.26 -16.45
C ARG A 178 17.20 -0.22 -15.79
N ARG A 179 17.25 -0.08 -14.46
CA ARG A 179 16.51 1.00 -13.78
C ARG A 179 17.15 2.36 -14.03
N GLN A 180 18.47 2.44 -14.10
CA GLN A 180 19.15 3.65 -14.52
C GLN A 180 18.75 4.02 -15.94
N ASP A 181 18.64 3.07 -16.87
CA ASP A 181 18.14 3.34 -18.23
C ASP A 181 16.70 3.87 -18.24
N SER A 182 15.84 3.39 -17.33
CA SER A 182 14.48 3.90 -17.16
C SER A 182 14.37 5.25 -16.45
N ALA A 183 15.49 5.81 -15.98
CA ALA A 183 15.48 7.03 -15.20
C ALA A 183 15.18 8.25 -16.09
N GLN A 184 14.14 8.98 -15.71
CA GLN A 184 13.58 10.08 -16.50
C GLN A 184 14.12 11.43 -16.02
N LEU A 185 14.38 12.36 -16.94
CA LEU A 185 14.68 13.73 -16.58
C LEU A 185 13.41 14.39 -16.05
N LYS A 186 13.47 14.89 -14.81
CA LYS A 186 12.38 15.63 -14.20
C LYS A 186 12.85 17.02 -13.81
N ARG A 187 11.99 17.98 -14.10
CA ARG A 187 12.20 19.38 -13.74
C ARG A 187 11.55 19.68 -12.40
N PHE A 188 12.29 20.39 -11.55
CA PHE A 188 11.86 20.83 -10.24
C PHE A 188 12.07 22.32 -10.11
N THR A 189 11.21 22.96 -9.33
CA THR A 189 11.38 24.37 -8.97
C THR A 189 11.65 24.46 -7.48
N ARG A 190 12.70 25.17 -7.10
CA ARG A 190 12.98 25.51 -5.70
C ARG A 190 13.19 27.02 -5.60
N GLY A 191 12.17 27.71 -5.10
CA GLY A 191 12.12 29.17 -5.11
C GLY A 191 11.94 29.70 -6.54
N ASP A 192 12.87 30.51 -6.99
CA ASP A 192 12.93 31.13 -8.33
C ASP A 192 13.78 30.33 -9.33
N ARG A 193 14.41 29.23 -8.90
CA ARG A 193 15.31 28.43 -9.73
C ARG A 193 14.66 27.14 -10.18
N GLU A 194 14.84 26.83 -11.47
CA GLU A 194 14.53 25.53 -12.04
C GLU A 194 15.78 24.63 -12.05
N PHE A 195 15.59 23.37 -11.68
CA PHE A 195 16.59 22.31 -11.70
C PHE A 195 16.08 21.16 -12.54
N VAL A 196 16.97 20.49 -13.25
CA VAL A 196 16.65 19.25 -13.97
C VAL A 196 17.57 18.16 -13.44
N THR A 197 16.97 17.05 -13.01
CA THR A 197 17.73 15.89 -12.54
C THR A 197 17.13 14.61 -13.08
N ARG A 198 17.97 13.58 -13.18
CA ARG A 198 17.56 12.24 -13.59
C ARG A 198 17.01 11.51 -12.38
N ILE A 199 15.77 11.05 -12.45
CA ILE A 199 15.09 10.30 -11.38
C ILE A 199 14.85 8.88 -11.83
N THR A 200 15.37 7.94 -11.04
CA THR A 200 15.01 6.54 -11.16
C THR A 200 13.60 6.31 -10.63
N PRO A 201 12.79 5.46 -11.28
CA PRO A 201 11.48 5.12 -10.75
C PRO A 201 11.61 4.51 -9.34
N PRO A 202 10.68 4.83 -8.43
CA PRO A 202 10.73 4.39 -7.05
C PRO A 202 10.57 2.87 -6.95
N LEU A 203 11.23 2.28 -5.96
CA LEU A 203 11.13 0.85 -5.65
C LEU A 203 9.68 0.45 -5.41
N GLN A 204 9.20 -0.64 -6.00
CA GLN A 204 7.83 -1.11 -5.79
C GLN A 204 7.83 -2.32 -4.87
N LEU A 205 7.12 -2.23 -3.75
CA LEU A 205 7.03 -3.29 -2.74
C LEU A 205 5.57 -3.64 -2.45
N THR A 206 5.32 -4.83 -1.90
CA THR A 206 4.05 -5.19 -1.25
C THR A 206 4.29 -5.41 0.23
N CYS A 207 3.50 -4.77 1.08
CA CYS A 207 3.50 -5.01 2.52
C CYS A 207 2.63 -6.23 2.83
N THR A 208 3.17 -7.16 3.62
CA THR A 208 2.44 -8.31 4.16
C THR A 208 2.06 -8.14 5.62
N HIS A 209 2.89 -7.44 6.40
CA HIS A 209 2.65 -7.18 7.82
C HIS A 209 3.15 -5.80 8.23
N ILE A 210 2.43 -5.16 9.16
CA ILE A 210 2.89 -3.99 9.89
C ILE A 210 3.24 -4.47 11.30
N LEU A 211 4.47 -4.21 11.73
CA LEU A 211 4.95 -4.52 13.07
C LEU A 211 4.78 -3.25 13.90
N GLU A 212 3.83 -3.25 14.82
CA GLU A 212 3.67 -2.16 15.77
C GLU A 212 4.83 -2.22 16.78
N GLU A 213 5.55 -1.10 16.94
CA GLU A 213 6.45 -0.95 18.08
C GLU A 213 5.55 -0.79 19.30
N GLY A 214 5.58 -1.77 20.21
CA GLY A 214 4.75 -1.78 21.41
C GLY A 214 4.81 -0.44 22.13
N GLY A 215 3.65 0.19 22.31
CA GLY A 215 3.48 1.35 23.18
C GLY A 215 3.59 0.98 24.64
#